data_AF-A0A424HWU3-F1
#
_entry.id   AF-A0A424HWU3-F1
#
_cell.length_a   1.000
_cell.length_b   1.000
_cell.length_c   1.000
_cell.angle_alpha   90.00
_cell.angle_beta   90.00
_cell.angle_gamma   90.00
#
_symmetry.space_group_name_H-M   'P 1'
#
loop_
_entity.id
_entity.type
_entity.pdbx_description
1 polymer ?
#
loop_
_entity_poly.entity_id
_entity_poly.type
_entity_poly.pdbx_seq_one_letter_code
_entity_poly.pdbx_strand_id
1 'polypeptide(L)'
;MNRHSNVEMMCLQGPANLERIEEPWLDGLASGDPESVATTVRLLSGHQTWNSKRMLGAMVLDRLDAEALPTRAELPDRCHRLVNGLDSVNGLNP
;
A
#
# COMPACT_ATOMS: atom_id res chain seq x y z
N MET A 1 18.06 -5.18 -1.55
CA MET A 1 17.49 -4.02 -0.83
C MET A 1 16.02 -4.33 -0.63
N ASN A 2 15.66 -4.89 0.53
CA ASN A 2 14.30 -5.35 0.81
C ASN A 2 13.35 -4.15 0.88
N ARG A 3 12.60 -3.91 -0.20
CA ARG A 3 11.45 -3.00 -0.16
C ARG A 3 10.33 -3.76 0.54
N HIS A 4 10.18 -3.54 1.84
CA HIS A 4 8.88 -3.82 2.46
C HIS A 4 7.84 -2.98 1.72
N SER A 5 6.74 -3.60 1.28
CA SER A 5 5.70 -2.85 0.55
C SER A 5 5.12 -1.79 1.48
N ASN A 6 4.69 -0.66 0.94
CA ASN A 6 4.04 0.39 1.75
C ASN A 6 2.85 -0.15 2.55
N VAL A 7 2.22 -1.22 2.03
CA VAL A 7 1.16 -1.97 2.69
C VAL A 7 1.68 -2.69 3.94
N GLU A 8 2.78 -3.42 3.85
CA GLU A 8 3.38 -4.16 4.96
C GLU A 8 3.74 -3.22 6.13
N MET A 9 4.37 -2.08 5.83
CA MET A 9 4.68 -1.07 6.85
C MET A 9 3.41 -0.53 7.53
N MET A 10 2.36 -0.25 6.77
CA MET A 10 1.07 0.22 7.31
C MET A 10 0.39 -0.84 8.18
N CYS A 11 0.45 -2.11 7.77
CA CYS A 11 -0.10 -3.23 8.52
C CYS A 11 0.60 -3.45 9.87
N LEU A 12 1.88 -3.13 9.98
CA LEU A 12 2.65 -3.23 11.23
C LEU A 12 2.49 -1.97 12.11
N GLN A 13 2.40 -0.79 11.50
CA GLN A 13 2.23 0.47 12.21
C GLN A 13 0.88 0.57 12.93
N GLY A 14 -0.19 0.02 12.35
CA GLY A 14 -1.54 0.06 12.91
C GLY A 14 -1.61 -0.57 14.32
N PRO A 15 -1.27 -1.86 14.48
CA PRO A 15 -1.25 -2.55 15.78
C PRO A 15 -0.32 -1.87 16.79
N ALA A 16 0.90 -1.47 16.39
CA ALA A 16 1.84 -0.81 17.28
C ALA A 16 1.29 0.52 17.84
N ASN A 17 0.57 1.28 17.01
CA ASN A 17 -0.09 2.50 17.45
C ASN A 17 -1.26 2.22 18.41
N LEU A 18 -1.95 1.09 18.26
CA LEU A 18 -3.05 0.68 19.16
C LEU A 18 -2.52 0.20 20.52
N GLU A 19 -1.44 -0.58 20.54
CA GLU A 19 -0.78 -1.00 21.79
C GLU A 19 -0.31 0.22 22.59
N ARG A 20 0.26 1.23 21.92
CA ARG A 20 0.78 2.44 22.60
C ARG A 20 -0.31 3.28 23.29
N ILE A 21 -1.56 3.17 22.85
CA ILE A 21 -2.67 3.95 23.42
C ILE A 21 -3.50 3.15 24.42
N GLU A 22 -3.24 1.86 24.58
CA GLU A 22 -4.02 0.97 25.45
C GLU A 22 -3.96 1.42 26.92
N GLU A 23 -2.76 1.67 27.44
CA GLU A 23 -2.58 2.13 28.83
C GLU A 23 -3.25 3.49 29.08
N PRO A 24 -3.00 4.56 28.29
CA PRO A 24 -3.68 5.84 28.46
C PRO A 24 -5.22 5.74 28.36
N TRP A 25 -5.71 4.81 27.54
CA TRP A 25 -7.14 4.54 27.42
C TRP A 25 -7.71 3.89 28.68
N LEU A 26 -7.03 2.89 29.23
CA LEU A 26 -7.43 2.22 30.48
C LEU A 26 -7.38 3.18 31.67
N ASP A 27 -6.35 4.03 31.75
CA ASP A 27 -6.24 5.08 32.78
C ASP A 27 -7.38 6.10 32.66
N GLY A 28 -7.69 6.53 31.44
CA GLY A 28 -8.81 7.43 31.16
C GLY A 28 -10.15 6.84 31.60
N LEU A 29 -10.39 5.54 31.33
CA LEU A 29 -11.58 4.83 31.80
C LEU A 29 -11.62 4.72 33.33
N ALA A 30 -10.49 4.40 33.96
CA ALA A 30 -10.37 4.25 35.41
C ALA A 30 -10.59 5.57 36.17
N SER A 31 -10.30 6.71 35.52
CA SER A 31 -10.52 8.05 36.10
C SER A 31 -11.99 8.35 36.39
N GLY A 32 -12.93 7.65 35.73
CA GLY A 32 -14.36 7.90 35.84
C GLY A 32 -14.83 9.20 35.17
N ASP A 33 -13.95 9.91 34.45
CA ASP A 33 -14.32 11.10 33.69
C ASP A 33 -14.90 10.73 32.31
N PRO A 34 -16.21 10.88 32.08
CA PRO A 34 -16.84 10.52 30.82
C PRO A 34 -16.38 11.40 29.64
N GLU A 35 -15.93 12.63 29.88
CA GLU A 35 -15.50 13.55 28.82
C GLU A 35 -14.14 13.15 28.25
N SER A 36 -13.18 12.81 29.13
CA SER A 36 -11.90 12.24 28.76
C SER A 36 -12.05 10.94 27.95
N VAL A 37 -12.91 10.03 28.40
CA VAL A 37 -13.21 8.78 27.70
C VAL A 37 -13.81 9.05 26.31
N ALA A 38 -14.83 9.91 26.22
CA ALA A 38 -15.48 10.24 24.95
C ALA A 38 -14.49 10.90 23.96
N THR A 39 -13.63 11.79 24.45
CA THR A 39 -12.60 12.44 23.63
C THR A 39 -11.60 11.42 23.09
N THR A 40 -11.15 10.50 23.93
CA THR A 40 -10.18 9.47 23.55
C THR A 40 -10.75 8.49 22.52
N VAL A 41 -12.01 8.04 22.68
CA VAL A 41 -12.72 7.22 21.66
C VAL A 41 -12.80 7.95 20.33
N ARG A 42 -13.14 9.24 20.35
CA ARG A 42 -13.36 10.04 19.14
C ARG A 42 -12.05 10.24 18.37
N LEU A 43 -10.96 10.51 19.08
CA LEU A 43 -9.61 10.59 18.51
C LEU A 43 -9.15 9.24 17.94
N LEU A 44 -9.35 8.15 18.68
CA LEU A 44 -9.01 6.80 18.24
C LEU A 44 -9.76 6.41 16.96
N SER A 45 -11.08 6.63 16.93
CA SER A 45 -11.92 6.34 15.78
C SER A 45 -11.50 7.15 14.55
N GLY A 46 -11.16 8.42 14.74
CA GLY A 46 -10.63 9.29 13.68
C GLY A 46 -9.28 8.78 13.15
N HIS A 47 -8.37 8.39 14.05
CA HIS A 47 -7.08 7.82 13.68
C HIS A 47 -7.22 6.49 12.92
N GLN A 48 -8.09 5.59 13.36
CA GLN A 48 -8.37 4.33 12.65
C GLN A 48 -8.97 4.57 11.26
N THR A 49 -9.91 5.52 11.14
CA THR A 49 -10.52 5.90 9.85
C THR A 49 -9.49 6.49 8.88
N TRP A 50 -8.56 7.29 9.40
CA TRP A 50 -7.48 7.84 8.58
C TRP A 50 -6.52 6.74 8.09
N ASN A 51 -6.10 5.85 9.00
CA ASN A 51 -5.19 4.77 8.65
C ASN A 51 -5.81 3.75 7.68
N SER A 52 -7.10 3.42 7.84
CA SER A 52 -7.79 2.51 6.92
C SER A 52 -7.82 3.05 5.48
N LYS A 53 -8.07 4.36 5.30
CA LYS A 53 -7.99 5.02 3.99
C LYS A 53 -6.59 4.96 3.39
N ARG A 54 -5.56 5.21 4.20
CA ARG A 54 -4.15 5.13 3.74
C ARG A 54 -3.76 3.71 3.36
N MET A 55 -4.21 2.71 4.13
CA MET A 55 -3.96 1.30 3.84
C MET A 55 -4.63 0.87 2.53
N LEU A 56 -5.89 1.23 2.32
CA LEU A 56 -6.59 0.99 1.05
C LEU A 56 -5.87 1.66 -0.13
N GLY A 57 -5.45 2.92 0.04
CA GLY A 57 -4.67 3.62 -0.99
C GLY A 57 -3.34 2.91 -1.30
N ALA A 58 -2.61 2.47 -0.27
CA ALA A 58 -1.38 1.71 -0.44
C ALA A 58 -1.62 0.36 -1.17
N MET A 59 -2.70 -0.36 -0.85
CA MET A 59 -3.05 -1.62 -1.53
C MET A 59 -3.41 -1.41 -3.00
N VAL A 60 -4.12 -0.33 -3.33
CA VAL A 60 -4.44 0.01 -4.72
C VAL A 60 -3.17 0.35 -5.49
N LEU A 61 -2.27 1.14 -4.92
CA LEU A 61 -0.99 1.49 -5.55
C LEU A 61 -0.11 0.24 -5.75
N ASP A 62 0.00 -0.61 -4.73
CA ASP A 62 0.76 -1.86 -4.80
C ASP A 62 0.22 -2.80 -5.89
N ARG A 63 -1.11 -2.88 -6.02
CA ARG A 63 -1.77 -3.61 -7.10
C ARG A 63 -1.46 -3.02 -8.48
N LEU A 64 -1.53 -1.69 -8.63
CA LEU A 64 -1.21 -1.03 -9.91
C LEU A 64 0.26 -1.21 -10.30
N ASP A 65 1.17 -1.15 -9.34
CA ASP A 65 2.61 -1.42 -9.58
C ASP A 65 2.83 -2.88 -10.03
N ALA A 66 2.14 -3.83 -9.39
CA ALA A 66 2.18 -5.25 -9.78
C ALA A 66 1.59 -5.48 -11.18
N GLU A 67 0.50 -4.79 -11.53
CA GLU A 67 -0.17 -4.87 -12.84
C GLU A 67 0.57 -4.10 -13.96
N ALA A 68 1.46 -3.16 -13.63
CA ALA A 68 2.26 -2.41 -14.61
C ALA A 68 3.54 -3.16 -15.06
N LEU A 69 4.02 -4.11 -14.25
CA LEU A 69 5.21 -4.93 -14.54
C LEU A 69 5.08 -5.87 -15.77
N PRO A 70 3.94 -6.53 -16.04
CA PRO A 70 3.74 -7.33 -17.25
C PRO A 70 3.92 -6.51 -18.53
N THR A 71 3.43 -5.27 -18.53
CA THR A 71 3.39 -4.41 -19.71
C THR A 71 4.79 -4.00 -20.18
N ARG A 72 5.75 -3.81 -19.27
CA ARG A 72 7.12 -3.39 -19.59
C ARG A 72 8.03 -4.54 -20.02
N ALA A 73 7.76 -5.77 -19.57
CA ALA A 73 8.54 -6.95 -19.97
C ALA A 73 8.08 -7.53 -21.32
N GLU A 74 6.81 -7.37 -21.69
CA GLU A 74 6.27 -7.85 -22.97
C GLU A 74 6.54 -6.88 -24.14
N LEU A 75 6.72 -5.58 -23.86
CA LEU A 75 6.96 -4.56 -24.89
C LEU A 75 8.26 -4.76 -25.70
N PRO A 76 9.43 -5.04 -25.09
CA PRO A 76 10.66 -5.29 -25.84
C PRO A 76 10.52 -6.50 -26.76
N ASP A 77 9.85 -7.53 -26.28
CA ASP A 77 9.73 -8.83 -26.95
C ASP A 77 8.77 -8.79 -28.16
N ARG A 78 7.75 -7.93 -28.08
CA ARG A 78 6.80 -7.69 -29.16
C ARG A 78 7.39 -6.77 -30.23
N CYS A 79 8.10 -5.71 -29.84
CA CYS A 79 8.82 -4.84 -30.78
C CYS A 79 9.95 -5.60 -31.49
N HIS A 80 10.73 -6.42 -30.77
CA HIS A 80 11.81 -7.21 -31.34
C HIS A 80 11.29 -8.27 -32.33
N ARG A 81 10.14 -8.91 -32.04
CA ARG A 81 9.48 -9.82 -32.99
C ARG A 81 8.93 -9.12 -34.22
N LEU A 82 8.38 -7.91 -34.07
CA LEU A 82 7.87 -7.11 -35.19
C LEU A 82 9.00 -6.62 -36.10
N VAL A 83 10.12 -6.18 -35.52
CA VAL A 83 11.31 -5.77 -36.27
C VAL A 83 11.90 -6.96 -37.03
N ASN A 84 12.12 -8.11 -36.37
CA ASN A 84 12.64 -9.31 -37.02
C ASN A 84 11.70 -9.86 -38.12
N GLY A 85 10.37 -9.72 -37.94
CA GLY A 85 9.39 -10.10 -38.95
C GLY A 85 9.41 -9.20 -40.18
N LEU A 86 9.65 -7.90 -40.00
CA LEU A 86 9.81 -6.94 -41.10
C LEU A 86 11.12 -7.18 -41.88
N ASP A 87 12.21 -7.51 -41.20
CA ASP A 87 13.49 -7.86 -41.83
C ASP A 87 13.39 -9.16 -42.64
N SER A 88 12.63 -10.13 -42.12
CA SER A 88 12.39 -11.40 -42.82
C SER A 88 11.48 -11.27 -44.04
N VAL A 89 10.55 -10.31 -44.06
CA VAL A 89 9.64 -10.05 -45.21
C VAL A 89 10.33 -9.23 -46.29
N ASN A 90 11.24 -8.32 -45.92
CA ASN A 90 11.93 -7.45 -46.87
C ASN A 90 13.15 -8.09 -47.54
N GLY A 91 13.54 -9.31 -47.17
CA GLY A 91 14.58 -10.06 -47.90
C GLY A 91 15.86 -9.27 -48.14
N LEU A 92 16.25 -8.39 -47.22
CA LEU A 92 17.52 -7.68 -47.26
C LEU A 92 18.57 -8.53 -46.53
N ASN A 93 18.97 -9.62 -47.17
CA ASN A 93 20.33 -10.11 -47.04
C ASN A 93 21.15 -9.44 -48.16
N PRO A 94 22.40 -8.99 -47.92
CA PRO A 94 23.36 -8.93 -49.00
C PRO A 94 23.62 -10.33 -49.58
#